data_AF-A0A1V1PHM4-F1
#
_entry.id   AF-A0A1V1PHM4-F1
#
_cell.length_a   1.000
_cell.length_b   1.000
_cell.length_c   1.000
_cell.angle_alpha   90.00
_cell.angle_beta   90.00
_cell.angle_gamma   90.00
#
_symmetry.space_group_name_H-M   'P 1'
#
loop_
_entity.id
_entity.type
_entity.pdbx_description
1 polymer ?
#
loop_
_entity_poly.entity_id
_entity_poly.type
_entity_poly.pdbx_seq_one_letter_code
_entity_poly.pdbx_strand_id
1 'polypeptide(L)'
;MKRLNDFSEAGFVDIGEISKIIGLQTNGLRNLAVNLLGFRISKSCQKSNWGKKKLSRQQILYAATDAWVSRQLFLQMKRLKFT
;
A
#
# COMPACT_ATOMS: atom_id res chain seq x y z
N MET A 1 -11.31 14.26 -11.47
CA MET A 1 -11.67 13.24 -10.46
C MET A 1 -12.93 13.74 -9.76
N LYS A 2 -14.09 13.07 -9.91
CA LYS A 2 -15.31 13.48 -9.19
C LYS A 2 -15.18 12.99 -7.74
N ARG A 3 -15.33 13.90 -6.77
CA ARG A 3 -15.47 13.53 -5.35
C ARG A 3 -16.78 12.78 -5.21
N LEU A 4 -16.70 11.47 -5.05
CA LEU A 4 -17.87 10.58 -5.06
C LEU A 4 -18.65 10.61 -3.74
N ASN A 5 -18.08 11.15 -2.67
CA ASN A 5 -18.72 11.44 -1.39
C ASN A 5 -17.87 12.45 -0.61
N ASP A 6 -18.50 13.16 0.34
CA ASP A 6 -17.76 13.90 1.37
C ASP A 6 -17.08 12.90 2.29
N PHE A 7 -15.74 12.91 2.27
CA PHE A 7 -14.91 12.08 3.13
C PHE A 7 -14.14 13.00 4.08
N SER A 8 -14.41 12.88 5.38
CA SER A 8 -13.58 13.49 6.43
C SER A 8 -12.54 12.48 6.89
N GLU A 9 -11.27 12.81 6.69
CA GLU A 9 -10.14 12.04 7.17
C GLU A 9 -10.09 12.06 8.71
N ALA A 10 -10.09 10.88 9.33
CA ALA A 10 -10.16 10.74 10.80
C ALA A 10 -8.87 10.15 11.42
N GLY A 11 -7.77 10.11 10.66
CA GLY A 11 -6.49 9.52 11.10
C GLY A 11 -5.80 8.69 10.03
N PHE A 12 -5.64 9.25 8.83
CA PHE A 12 -4.90 8.58 7.76
C PHE A 12 -3.39 8.71 7.97
N VAL A 13 -2.65 7.65 7.64
CA VAL A 13 -1.19 7.66 7.66
C VAL A 13 -0.69 7.27 6.27
N ASP A 14 -0.01 8.20 5.60
CA ASP A 14 0.61 7.95 4.30
C ASP A 14 2.01 7.33 4.48
N ILE A 15 2.13 6.04 4.15
CA ILE A 15 3.38 5.28 4.21
C ILE A 15 4.43 5.86 3.25
N GLY A 16 4.00 6.43 2.13
CA GLY A 16 4.85 7.13 1.18
C GLY A 16 5.44 8.41 1.77
N GLU A 17 4.68 9.19 2.52
CA GLU A 17 5.20 10.35 3.25
C GLU A 17 6.17 9.95 4.36
N ILE A 18 5.78 8.96 5.16
CA ILE A 18 6.64 8.34 6.18
C ILE A 18 7.96 7.90 5.53
N SER A 19 7.93 7.19 4.40
CA SER A 19 9.15 6.73 3.72
C SER A 19 10.10 7.86 3.30
N LYS A 20 9.57 9.04 2.95
CA LYS A 20 10.40 10.21 2.64
C LYS A 20 11.06 10.76 3.90
N ILE A 21 10.34 10.81 5.02
CA ILE A 21 10.86 11.32 6.30
C ILE A 21 12.05 10.48 6.79
N ILE A 22 12.02 9.15 6.62
CA ILE A 22 13.17 8.27 6.94
C ILE A 22 14.26 8.22 5.87
N GLY A 23 14.19 9.07 4.85
CA GLY A 23 15.23 9.18 3.82
C GLY A 23 15.29 7.99 2.85
N LEU A 24 14.21 7.21 2.71
CA LEU A 24 14.18 6.16 1.69
C LEU A 24 14.06 6.79 0.30
N GLN A 25 14.96 6.40 -0.61
CA GLN A 25 14.95 6.90 -2.00
C GLN A 25 13.70 6.51 -2.79
N THR A 26 12.93 5.52 -2.32
CA THR A 26 11.74 5.02 -3.03
C THR A 26 10.54 4.95 -2.10
N ASN A 27 9.40 5.44 -2.57
CA ASN A 27 8.12 5.49 -1.84
C ASN A 27 7.05 4.52 -2.37
N GLY A 28 7.35 3.76 -3.43
CA GLY A 28 6.40 2.80 -3.99
C GLY A 28 6.26 1.55 -3.12
N LEU A 29 5.02 1.11 -2.87
CA LEU A 29 4.68 -0.05 -2.02
C LEU A 29 5.55 -1.29 -2.30
N ARG A 30 5.78 -1.61 -3.58
CA ARG A 30 6.63 -2.74 -3.98
C ARG A 30 8.09 -2.59 -3.52
N ASN A 31 8.67 -1.41 -3.70
CA ASN A 31 10.07 -1.18 -3.34
C ASN A 31 10.22 -1.14 -1.82
N LEU A 32 9.25 -0.52 -1.13
CA LEU A 32 9.19 -0.52 0.33
C LEU A 32 9.06 -1.95 0.88
N ALA A 33 8.22 -2.80 0.29
CA ALA A 33 8.10 -4.19 0.69
C ALA A 33 9.40 -4.98 0.53
N VAL A 34 10.14 -4.75 -0.55
CA VAL A 34 11.47 -5.37 -0.73
C VAL A 34 12.44 -4.86 0.34
N ASN A 35 12.53 -3.55 0.51
CA ASN A 35 13.53 -2.93 1.39
C ASN A 35 13.26 -3.18 2.88
N LEU A 36 11.99 -3.20 3.30
CA LEU A 36 11.62 -3.26 4.72
C LEU A 36 11.05 -4.61 5.16
N LEU A 37 10.50 -5.41 4.25
CA LEU A 37 9.90 -6.71 4.55
C LEU A 37 10.61 -7.89 3.86
N GLY A 38 11.55 -7.64 2.94
CA GLY A 38 12.38 -8.68 2.32
C GLY A 38 11.70 -9.52 1.23
N PHE A 39 10.53 -9.13 0.73
CA PHE A 39 9.85 -9.87 -0.35
C PHE A 39 9.31 -8.97 -1.46
N ARG A 40 9.10 -9.56 -2.65
CA ARG A 40 8.50 -8.88 -3.81
C ARG A 40 7.01 -9.12 -3.91
N ILE A 41 6.29 -8.06 -4.24
CA ILE A 41 4.86 -8.11 -4.60
C ILE A 41 4.71 -8.12 -6.12
N SER A 42 3.73 -8.88 -6.61
CA SER A 42 3.36 -8.94 -8.03
C SER A 42 2.55 -7.70 -8.43
N LYS A 43 2.77 -7.16 -9.64
CA LYS A 43 1.97 -6.07 -10.22
C LYS A 43 0.92 -6.54 -11.24
N SER A 44 0.74 -7.85 -11.36
CA SER A 44 -0.06 -8.50 -12.43
C SER A 44 -1.50 -7.97 -12.54
N CYS A 45 -2.14 -7.63 -11.42
CA CYS A 45 -3.54 -7.18 -11.41
C CYS A 45 -3.73 -5.66 -11.34
N GLN A 46 -2.65 -4.87 -11.30
CA GLN A 46 -2.73 -3.41 -11.15
C GLN A 46 -3.59 -2.75 -12.22
N LYS A 47 -3.42 -3.18 -13.49
CA LYS A 47 -4.18 -2.67 -14.65
C LYS A 47 -5.29 -3.63 -15.12
N SER A 48 -5.73 -4.54 -14.26
CA SER A 48 -6.85 -5.44 -14.59
C SER A 48 -8.18 -4.69 -14.62
N ASN A 49 -9.21 -5.27 -15.25
CA ASN A 49 -10.56 -4.67 -15.21
C ASN A 49 -11.19 -4.86 -13.82
N TRP A 50 -11.09 -3.83 -12.98
CA TRP A 50 -11.67 -3.75 -11.63
C TRP A 50 -13.17 -3.40 -11.60
N GLY A 51 -13.76 -3.02 -12.74
CA GLY A 51 -15.19 -2.76 -12.87
C GLY A 51 -16.04 -4.02 -13.06
N LYS A 52 -15.42 -5.22 -13.03
CA LYS A 52 -16.15 -6.49 -13.17
C LYS A 52 -17.03 -6.75 -11.96
N LYS A 53 -18.28 -7.17 -12.19
CA LYS A 53 -19.24 -7.56 -11.13
C LYS A 53 -18.72 -8.69 -10.22
N LYS A 54 -17.94 -9.62 -10.78
CA LYS A 54 -17.24 -10.67 -10.03
C LYS A 54 -15.74 -10.54 -10.30
N LEU A 55 -14.96 -10.35 -9.24
CA LEU A 55 -13.51 -10.30 -9.31
C LEU A 55 -12.94 -11.72 -9.39
N SER A 56 -11.82 -11.88 -10.08
CA SER A 56 -11.10 -13.15 -10.09
C SER A 56 -10.39 -13.37 -8.74
N ARG A 57 -10.06 -14.62 -8.43
CA ARG A 57 -9.25 -14.96 -7.25
C ARG A 57 -7.93 -14.19 -7.22
N GLN A 58 -7.29 -13.97 -8.37
CA GLN A 58 -6.04 -13.22 -8.45
C GLN A 58 -6.23 -11.74 -8.11
N GLN A 59 -7.32 -11.11 -8.56
CA GLN A 59 -7.66 -9.73 -8.20
C GLN A 59 -7.93 -9.59 -6.70
N ILE A 60 -8.70 -10.52 -6.13
CA ILE A 60 -8.98 -10.55 -4.68
C ILE A 60 -7.67 -10.70 -3.89
N LEU A 61 -6.82 -11.65 -4.27
CA LEU A 61 -5.54 -11.86 -3.61
C LEU A 61 -4.62 -10.64 -3.73
N TYR A 62 -4.57 -10.00 -4.90
CA TYR A 62 -3.81 -8.78 -5.13
C TYR A 62 -4.28 -7.65 -4.20
N ALA A 63 -5.59 -7.40 -4.13
CA ALA A 63 -6.15 -6.35 -3.27
C ALA A 63 -5.90 -6.64 -1.77
N ALA A 64 -6.06 -7.90 -1.34
CA ALA A 64 -5.76 -8.32 0.02
C ALA A 64 -4.27 -8.16 0.35
N THR A 65 -3.39 -8.45 -0.61
CA THR A 65 -1.94 -8.28 -0.47
C THR A 65 -1.59 -6.80 -0.30
N ASP A 66 -2.13 -5.90 -1.14
CA ASP A 66 -1.86 -4.46 -1.05
C ASP A 66 -2.28 -3.90 0.33
N ALA A 67 -3.43 -4.32 0.85
CA ALA A 67 -3.90 -3.92 2.19
C ALA A 67 -3.00 -4.47 3.32
N TRP A 68 -2.67 -5.77 3.27
CA TRP A 68 -1.86 -6.41 4.30
C TRP A 68 -0.44 -5.84 4.34
N VAL A 69 0.21 -5.69 3.18
CA VAL A 69 1.57 -5.15 3.07
C VAL A 69 1.62 -3.72 3.61
N SER A 70 0.65 -2.87 3.25
CA SER A 70 0.61 -1.48 3.73
C SER A 70 0.62 -1.42 5.25
N ARG A 71 -0.19 -2.26 5.92
CA ARG A 71 -0.18 -2.37 7.37
C ARG A 71 1.17 -2.87 7.92
N GLN A 72 1.78 -3.88 7.31
CA GLN A 72 3.07 -4.40 7.77
C GLN A 72 4.19 -3.35 7.65
N LEU A 73 4.19 -2.59 6.56
CA LEU A 73 5.15 -1.48 6.36
C LEU A 73 4.99 -0.43 7.45
N PHE A 74 3.77 0.00 7.74
CA PHE A 74 3.52 0.96 8.81
C PHE A 74 4.05 0.45 10.17
N LEU A 75 3.77 -0.80 10.52
CA LEU A 75 4.26 -1.38 11.78
C LEU A 75 5.78 -1.48 11.83
N GLN A 76 6.41 -1.87 10.71
CA GLN A 76 7.85 -1.95 10.61
C GLN A 76 8.50 -0.56 10.74
N MET A 77 7.95 0.46 10.05
CA MET A 77 8.41 1.84 10.14
C MET A 77 8.23 2.38 11.57
N LYS A 78 7.08 2.13 12.22
CA LYS A 78 6.85 2.50 13.61
C LYS A 78 7.89 1.88 14.55
N ARG A 79 8.26 0.61 14.33
CA ARG A 79 9.32 -0.08 15.09
C ARG A 79 10.71 0.53 14.87
N LEU A 80 11.00 1.01 13.66
CA LEU A 80 12.25 1.68 13.31
C LEU A 80 12.36 3.12 13.86
N LYS A 81 11.45 3.50 14.78
CA LYS A 81 11.37 4.80 15.48
C LYS A 81 10.97 5.98 14.59
N PHE A 82 9.72 5.96 14.16
CA PHE A 82 8.92 7.19 14.18
C PHE A 82 8.47 7.44 15.63
N THR A 83 9.31 8.11 16.41
CA THR A 83 8.98 8.83 17.66
C THR A 83 9.48 10.24 17.48
#